data_AF-A0AAU1XK22-F1
#
_entry.id   AF-A0AAU1XK22-F1
#
_cell.length_a   1.000
_cell.length_b   1.000
_cell.length_c   1.000
_cell.angle_alpha   90.00
_cell.angle_beta   90.00
_cell.angle_gamma   90.00
#
_symmetry.space_group_name_H-M   'P 1'
#
loop_
_entity.id
_entity.type
_entity.pdbx_description
1 polymer ?
#
loop_
_entity_poly.entity_id
_entity_poly.type
_entity_poly.pdbx_seq_one_letter_code
_entity_poly.pdbx_strand_id
1 'polypeptide(L)'
;MSGAGAGLAVLVIGAVWLYQRVRGESDTIEVAPRRDGRVHVIDAQILGDNTFPGPKPYLVVAPGVLAFTTDPTGTYGRTPLPSGLVLERVRPVFASDPGARDLYIGRSPRPCLVAQCRDGEREVLIAVRRKNMRWLVGALRQADQADQPDQAAVPDGA
;
A
#
# COMPACT_ATOMS: atom_id res chain seq x y z
N MET A 1 39.53 14.92 6.57
CA MET A 1 39.34 14.33 5.23
C MET A 1 38.04 13.51 5.24
N SER A 2 36.87 14.16 5.13
CA SER A 2 35.57 13.45 5.17
C SER A 2 34.54 14.28 4.40
N GLY A 3 34.46 14.08 3.09
CA GLY A 3 33.50 14.81 2.24
C GLY A 3 32.95 14.00 1.05
N ALA A 4 33.45 12.78 0.83
CA ALA A 4 33.08 11.98 -0.34
C ALA A 4 31.85 11.07 -0.12
N GLY A 5 31.48 10.78 1.14
CA GLY A 5 30.36 9.88 1.45
C GLY A 5 28.98 10.51 1.32
N ALA A 6 28.84 11.79 1.71
CA ALA A 6 27.55 12.49 1.73
C ALA A 6 27.02 12.80 0.33
N GLY A 7 27.90 13.25 -0.59
CA GLY A 7 27.50 13.56 -1.96
C GLY A 7 27.01 12.34 -2.75
N LEU A 8 27.62 11.17 -2.50
CA LEU A 8 27.28 9.93 -3.18
C LEU A 8 25.95 9.35 -2.66
N ALA A 9 25.70 9.43 -1.35
CA ALA A 9 24.42 9.05 -0.77
C ALA A 9 23.25 9.91 -1.31
N VAL A 10 23.42 11.24 -1.36
CA VAL A 10 22.39 12.14 -1.89
C VAL A 10 22.12 11.90 -3.37
N LEU A 11 23.16 11.64 -4.17
CA LEU A 11 23.00 11.31 -5.59
C LEU A 11 22.28 9.98 -5.82
N VAL A 12 22.59 8.95 -5.03
CA VAL A 12 21.91 7.65 -5.12
C VAL A 12 20.45 7.77 -4.70
N ILE A 13 20.16 8.47 -3.60
CA ILE A 13 18.79 8.71 -3.13
C ILE A 13 18.00 9.51 -4.19
N GLY A 14 18.58 10.59 -4.72
CA GLY A 14 17.95 11.40 -5.77
C GLY A 14 17.70 10.61 -7.06
N ALA A 15 18.65 9.77 -7.48
CA ALA A 15 18.50 8.95 -8.67
C ALA A 15 17.45 7.84 -8.49
N VAL A 16 17.39 7.20 -7.31
CA VAL A 16 16.35 6.21 -6.99
C VAL A 16 14.98 6.87 -6.94
N TRP A 17 14.86 8.04 -6.30
CA TRP A 17 13.61 8.78 -6.25
C TRP A 17 13.13 9.24 -7.63
N LEU A 18 14.05 9.75 -8.47
CA LEU A 18 13.74 10.16 -9.84
C LEU A 18 13.37 8.96 -10.72
N TYR A 19 14.07 7.83 -10.58
CA TYR A 19 13.77 6.60 -11.30
C TYR A 19 12.39 6.04 -10.93
N GLN A 20 12.04 6.07 -9.64
CA GLN A 20 10.70 5.70 -9.16
C GLN A 20 9.62 6.67 -9.68
N ARG A 21 9.91 7.97 -9.73
CA ARG A 21 9.00 9.00 -10.24
C ARG A 21 8.75 8.92 -11.75
N VAL A 22 9.78 8.66 -12.55
CA VAL A 22 9.64 8.57 -14.03
C VAL A 22 8.97 7.26 -14.46
N ARG A 23 9.21 6.14 -13.76
CA ARG A 23 8.35 4.94 -13.88
C ARG A 23 6.97 5.16 -13.24
N GLY A 24 6.79 6.26 -12.51
CA GLY A 24 5.62 6.71 -11.76
C GLY A 24 4.39 6.99 -12.61
N GLU A 25 4.57 7.87 -13.59
CA GLU A 25 3.48 8.61 -14.24
C GLU A 25 2.77 7.83 -15.37
N SER A 26 3.46 6.93 -16.08
CA SER A 26 2.90 6.32 -17.30
C SER A 26 1.88 5.19 -17.07
N ASP A 27 1.90 4.52 -15.91
CA ASP A 27 1.12 3.29 -15.66
C ASP A 27 0.15 3.40 -14.47
N THR A 28 -0.17 4.62 -14.03
CA THR A 28 -1.12 4.83 -12.94
C THR A 28 -2.55 4.55 -13.40
N ILE A 29 -3.26 3.71 -12.66
CA ILE A 29 -4.67 3.37 -12.90
C ILE A 29 -5.52 4.10 -11.87
N GLU A 30 -6.41 4.97 -12.35
CA GLU A 30 -7.42 5.56 -11.48
C GLU A 30 -8.42 4.51 -11.00
N VAL A 31 -8.56 4.40 -9.68
CA VAL A 31 -9.53 3.53 -9.05
C VAL A 31 -10.36 4.36 -8.09
N ALA A 32 -11.66 4.48 -8.39
CA ALA A 32 -12.60 5.13 -7.50
C ALA A 32 -12.65 4.38 -6.15
N PRO A 33 -12.42 5.06 -5.02
CA PRO A 33 -12.54 4.44 -3.70
C PRO A 33 -13.97 3.96 -3.47
N ARG A 34 -14.12 2.80 -2.83
CA ARG A 34 -15.42 2.32 -2.37
C ARG A 34 -15.38 2.11 -0.87
N ARG A 35 -16.41 2.62 -0.20
CA ARG A 35 -16.65 2.51 1.25
C ARG A 35 -18.13 2.25 1.43
N ASP A 36 -18.49 1.22 2.19
CA ASP A 36 -19.89 0.89 2.50
C ASP A 36 -20.12 0.68 4.00
N GLY A 37 -19.11 1.00 4.83
CA GLY A 37 -19.14 0.84 6.27
C GLY A 37 -19.03 -0.62 6.75
N ARG A 38 -18.88 -1.59 5.86
CA ARG A 38 -18.82 -3.01 6.21
C ARG A 38 -17.39 -3.53 6.26
N VAL A 39 -17.23 -4.66 6.92
CA VAL A 39 -15.99 -5.44 6.90
C VAL A 39 -15.92 -6.23 5.60
N HIS A 40 -14.83 -6.08 4.87
CA HIS A 40 -14.50 -6.88 3.70
C HIS A 40 -13.22 -7.67 3.98
N VAL A 41 -13.25 -8.97 3.73
CA VAL A 41 -12.05 -9.81 3.74
C VAL A 41 -11.71 -10.13 2.30
N ILE A 42 -10.56 -9.66 1.84
CA ILE A 42 -10.16 -9.75 0.44
C ILE A 42 -8.85 -10.50 0.29
N ASP A 43 -8.72 -11.25 -0.81
CA ASP A 43 -7.44 -11.83 -1.20
C ASP A 43 -6.42 -10.71 -1.45
N ALA A 44 -5.29 -10.75 -0.74
CA ALA A 44 -4.23 -9.77 -0.79
C ALA A 44 -2.86 -10.39 -0.53
N GLN A 45 -1.81 -9.75 -1.01
CA GLN A 45 -0.43 -10.15 -0.75
C GLN A 45 0.46 -8.93 -0.67
N ILE A 46 1.41 -8.93 0.26
CA ILE A 46 2.47 -7.91 0.27
C ILE A 46 3.62 -8.43 -0.60
N LEU A 47 4.09 -7.58 -1.51
CA LEU A 47 5.21 -7.86 -2.39
C LEU A 47 6.51 -7.36 -1.77
N GLY A 48 7.52 -8.23 -1.70
CA GLY A 48 8.87 -7.87 -1.25
C GLY A 48 9.07 -7.64 0.25
N ASP A 49 8.00 -7.59 1.03
CA ASP A 49 8.09 -7.41 2.48
C ASP A 49 8.01 -8.74 3.22
N ASN A 50 9.09 -9.10 3.91
CA ASN A 50 9.20 -10.27 4.76
C ASN A 50 8.88 -9.99 6.24
N THR A 51 8.53 -8.75 6.60
CA THR A 51 8.15 -8.35 7.96
C THR A 51 6.83 -9.00 8.38
N PHE A 52 5.99 -9.36 7.41
CA PHE A 52 4.74 -10.07 7.67
C PHE A 52 4.97 -11.58 7.58
N PRO A 53 4.77 -12.34 8.68
CA PRO A 53 5.09 -13.77 8.69
C PRO A 53 4.13 -14.57 7.81
N GLY A 54 4.71 -15.30 6.85
CA GLY A 54 4.03 -16.26 5.98
C GLY A 54 3.12 -15.63 4.92
N PRO A 55 2.59 -16.43 3.98
CA PRO A 55 1.53 -15.97 3.10
C PRO A 55 0.33 -15.63 3.99
N LYS A 56 0.06 -14.35 4.19
CA LYS A 56 -1.21 -13.84 4.74
C LYS A 56 -2.08 -13.52 3.54
N PRO A 57 -2.84 -14.49 3.01
CA PRO A 57 -3.57 -14.30 1.77
C PRO A 57 -4.75 -13.35 1.93
N TYR A 58 -5.10 -12.93 3.15
CA TYR A 58 -6.28 -12.13 3.42
C TYR A 58 -5.94 -10.79 4.04
N LEU A 59 -6.61 -9.76 3.54
CA LEU A 59 -6.62 -8.41 4.10
C LEU A 59 -8.04 -8.07 4.55
N VAL A 60 -8.15 -7.71 5.83
CA VAL A 60 -9.36 -7.14 6.41
C VAL A 60 -9.37 -5.65 6.10
N VAL A 61 -10.43 -5.22 5.44
CA VAL A 61 -10.71 -3.85 5.05
C VAL A 61 -12.03 -3.44 5.71
N ALA A 62 -11.97 -2.59 6.73
CA ALA A 62 -13.14 -2.02 7.38
C ALA A 62 -12.86 -0.57 7.80
N PRO A 63 -13.90 0.21 8.17
CA PRO A 63 -13.69 1.54 8.71
C PRO A 63 -12.71 1.51 9.90
N GLY A 64 -11.60 2.23 9.78
CA GLY A 64 -10.55 2.27 10.81
C GLY A 64 -9.76 0.98 11.00
N VAL A 65 -9.95 -0.05 10.16
CA VAL A 65 -9.24 -1.32 10.26
C VAL A 65 -8.67 -1.70 8.90
N LEU A 66 -7.35 -1.77 8.86
CA LEU A 66 -6.60 -2.30 7.74
C LEU A 66 -5.57 -3.30 8.29
N ALA A 67 -5.82 -4.60 8.13
CA ALA A 67 -5.02 -5.64 8.80
C ALA A 67 -4.92 -6.92 7.97
N PHE A 68 -3.70 -7.46 7.85
CA PHE A 68 -3.47 -8.77 7.26
C PHE A 68 -3.84 -9.89 8.22
N THR A 69 -4.30 -11.01 7.70
CA THR A 69 -4.67 -12.19 8.48
C THR A 69 -4.49 -13.47 7.67
N THR A 70 -4.31 -14.58 8.39
CA THR A 70 -4.35 -15.94 7.84
C THR A 70 -5.76 -16.55 7.91
N ASP A 71 -6.69 -15.92 8.63
CA ASP A 71 -8.07 -16.37 8.81
C ASP A 71 -8.96 -15.88 7.65
N PRO A 72 -9.57 -16.78 6.86
CA PRO A 72 -10.45 -16.39 5.74
C PRO A 72 -11.72 -15.66 6.19
N THR A 73 -12.13 -15.79 7.45
CA THR A 73 -13.24 -15.01 8.02
C THR A 73 -12.82 -13.62 8.47
N GLY A 74 -11.50 -13.40 8.57
CA GLY A 74 -10.90 -12.18 9.06
C GLY A 74 -11.12 -11.91 10.54
N THR A 75 -11.50 -12.90 11.35
CA THR A 75 -11.84 -12.71 12.76
C THR A 75 -10.61 -12.71 13.65
N TYR A 76 -9.66 -13.62 13.41
CA TYR A 76 -8.48 -13.85 14.25
C TYR A 76 -7.17 -13.54 13.53
N GLY A 77 -6.05 -13.59 14.26
CA GLY A 77 -4.70 -13.52 13.69
C GLY A 77 -4.41 -12.24 12.92
N ARG A 78 -5.07 -11.14 13.29
CA ARG A 78 -4.94 -9.84 12.62
C ARG A 78 -3.59 -9.22 12.95
N THR A 79 -2.87 -8.78 11.92
CA THR A 79 -1.69 -7.95 12.02
C THR A 79 -2.01 -6.62 11.35
N PRO A 80 -2.16 -5.53 12.12
CA PRO A 80 -2.48 -4.24 11.55
C PRO A 80 -1.37 -3.81 10.57
N LEU A 81 -1.78 -3.12 9.51
CA LEU A 81 -0.84 -2.35 8.70
C LEU A 81 -0.41 -1.10 9.50
N PRO A 82 0.78 -0.55 9.22
CA PRO A 82 1.21 0.74 9.77
C PRO A 82 0.14 1.83 9.56
N SER A 83 -0.04 2.71 10.56
CA SER A 83 -1.07 3.76 10.52
C SER A 83 -0.74 4.90 9.56
N GLY A 84 0.55 5.15 9.29
CA GLY A 84 1.03 6.20 8.38
C GLY A 84 1.15 5.76 6.92
N LEU A 85 0.39 4.74 6.50
CA LEU A 85 0.49 4.20 5.14
C LEU A 85 -0.21 5.12 4.13
N VAL A 86 0.57 5.88 3.37
CA VAL A 86 0.08 6.80 2.33
C VAL A 86 0.02 6.09 1.00
N LEU A 87 -1.16 6.07 0.35
CA LEU A 87 -1.29 5.55 -1.01
C LEU A 87 -0.69 6.53 -2.02
N GLU A 88 0.39 6.14 -2.69
CA GLU A 88 1.01 6.97 -3.74
C GLU A 88 0.31 6.78 -5.07
N ARG A 89 0.10 5.52 -5.47
CA ARG A 89 -0.51 5.17 -6.76
C ARG A 89 -1.00 3.74 -6.81
N VAL A 90 -1.84 3.47 -7.80
CA VAL A 90 -2.27 2.12 -8.18
C VAL A 90 -1.73 1.82 -9.57
N ARG A 91 -1.14 0.65 -9.78
CA ARG A 91 -0.54 0.24 -11.06
C ARG A 91 -0.72 -1.25 -11.34
N PRO A 92 -0.50 -1.73 -12.58
CA PRO A 92 -0.35 -3.17 -12.84
C PRO A 92 0.77 -3.80 -12.01
N VAL A 93 0.66 -5.11 -11.78
CA VAL A 93 1.81 -5.90 -11.30
C VAL A 93 2.85 -5.95 -12.41
N PHE A 94 4.10 -5.64 -12.07
CA PHE A 94 5.22 -5.76 -12.99
C PHE A 94 6.02 -7.01 -12.68
N ALA A 95 6.61 -7.62 -13.72
CA ALA A 95 7.50 -8.77 -13.56
C ALA A 95 8.76 -8.45 -12.72
N SER A 96 9.12 -7.17 -12.62
CA SER A 96 10.20 -6.68 -11.75
C SER A 96 9.78 -6.48 -10.30
N ASP A 97 8.49 -6.60 -9.97
CA ASP A 97 8.06 -6.46 -8.58
C ASP A 97 8.60 -7.63 -7.74
N PRO A 98 9.12 -7.36 -6.54
CA PRO A 98 9.59 -8.42 -5.65
C PRO A 98 8.49 -9.44 -5.35
N GLY A 99 8.74 -10.73 -5.60
CA GLY A 99 7.74 -11.78 -5.37
C GLY A 99 6.61 -11.81 -6.42
N ALA A 100 6.70 -11.07 -7.52
CA ALA A 100 5.70 -11.12 -8.61
C ALA A 100 5.49 -12.53 -9.18
N ARG A 101 6.55 -13.36 -9.18
CA ARG A 101 6.50 -14.76 -9.62
C ARG A 101 5.74 -15.66 -8.64
N ASP A 102 5.75 -15.28 -7.37
CA ASP A 102 5.08 -15.99 -6.28
C ASP A 102 3.71 -15.38 -5.96
N LEU A 103 3.23 -14.48 -6.83
CA LEU A 103 1.96 -13.81 -6.65
C LEU A 103 0.82 -14.82 -6.79
N TYR A 104 0.25 -15.21 -5.65
CA TYR A 104 -0.78 -16.25 -5.56
C TYR A 104 -2.08 -15.68 -5.00
N ILE A 105 -2.71 -14.76 -5.74
CA ILE A 105 -3.99 -14.15 -5.34
C ILE A 105 -5.15 -14.97 -5.92
N GLY A 106 -5.28 -16.19 -5.37
CA GLY A 106 -6.22 -17.25 -5.71
C GLY A 106 -6.04 -17.83 -7.12
N ARG A 107 -6.49 -19.07 -7.32
CA ARG A 107 -6.28 -19.94 -8.52
C ARG A 107 -6.68 -19.40 -9.91
N SER A 108 -7.03 -18.12 -10.07
CA SER A 108 -7.62 -17.57 -11.29
C SER A 108 -6.64 -16.63 -12.02
N PRO A 109 -6.54 -16.69 -13.36
CA PRO A 109 -5.65 -15.85 -14.18
C PRO A 109 -6.11 -14.38 -14.26
N ARG A 110 -6.85 -13.88 -13.26
CA ARG A 110 -7.41 -12.54 -13.28
C ARG A 110 -6.34 -11.49 -13.00
N PRO A 111 -6.41 -10.31 -13.64
CA PRO A 111 -5.42 -9.26 -13.44
C PRO A 111 -5.45 -8.76 -11.99
N CYS A 112 -4.27 -8.77 -11.37
CA CYS A 112 -4.02 -8.14 -10.08
C CYS A 112 -3.48 -6.73 -10.30
N LEU A 113 -3.74 -5.86 -9.33
CA LEU A 113 -3.20 -4.51 -9.27
C LEU A 113 -2.38 -4.36 -7.98
N VAL A 114 -1.38 -3.50 -8.03
CA VAL A 114 -0.53 -3.15 -6.89
C VAL A 114 -0.91 -1.75 -6.43
N ALA A 115 -1.25 -1.62 -5.16
CA ALA A 115 -1.25 -0.35 -4.46
C ALA A 115 0.16 -0.12 -3.94
N GLN A 116 0.83 0.88 -4.48
CA GLN A 116 2.13 1.33 -3.99
C GLN A 116 1.89 2.35 -2.90
N CYS A 117 2.31 2.00 -1.69
CA CYS A 117 2.13 2.82 -0.51
C CYS A 117 3.48 3.19 0.09
N ARG A 118 3.51 4.30 0.82
CA ARG A 118 4.66 4.78 1.56
C ARG A 118 4.34 4.76 3.04
N ASP A 119 5.26 4.22 3.83
CA ASP A 119 5.27 4.30 5.29
C ASP A 119 6.58 4.94 5.72
N GLY A 120 6.57 6.27 5.92
CA GLY A 120 7.80 7.06 6.08
C GLY A 120 8.73 6.95 4.87
N GLU A 121 9.92 6.39 5.04
CA GLU A 121 10.89 6.16 3.95
C GLU A 121 10.72 4.78 3.28
N ARG A 122 9.77 3.97 3.74
CA ARG A 122 9.60 2.58 3.30
C ARG A 122 8.51 2.49 2.23
N GLU A 123 8.83 1.81 1.12
CA GLU A 123 7.84 1.39 0.13
C GLU A 123 7.15 0.10 0.58
N VAL A 124 5.82 0.09 0.54
CA VAL A 124 4.98 -1.07 0.81
C VAL A 124 4.09 -1.35 -0.41
N LEU A 125 4.29 -2.51 -1.04
CA LEU A 125 3.57 -2.91 -2.24
C LEU A 125 2.48 -3.92 -1.86
N ILE A 126 1.21 -3.50 -1.96
CA ILE A 126 0.06 -4.37 -1.64
C ILE A 126 -0.62 -4.78 -2.94
N ALA A 127 -0.51 -6.05 -3.29
CA ALA A 127 -1.19 -6.63 -4.43
C ALA A 127 -2.57 -7.17 -4.04
N VAL A 128 -3.59 -6.83 -4.83
CA VAL A 128 -4.95 -7.36 -4.70
C VAL A 128 -5.56 -7.61 -6.07
N ARG A 129 -6.63 -8.40 -6.14
CA ARG A 129 -7.42 -8.53 -7.38
C ARG A 129 -7.99 -7.16 -7.76
N ARG A 130 -8.02 -6.86 -9.07
CA ARG A 130 -8.57 -5.59 -9.59
C ARG A 130 -9.95 -5.22 -9.03
N LYS A 131 -10.86 -6.21 -8.90
CA LYS A 131 -12.21 -6.00 -8.35
C LYS A 131 -12.23 -5.56 -6.87
N ASN A 132 -11.19 -5.91 -6.12
CA ASN A 132 -11.05 -5.62 -4.70
C ASN A 132 -10.28 -4.31 -4.45
N MET A 133 -9.56 -3.80 -5.46
CA MET A 133 -8.71 -2.60 -5.34
C MET A 133 -9.48 -1.38 -4.84
N ARG A 134 -10.73 -1.18 -5.28
CA ARG A 134 -11.57 -0.07 -4.79
C ARG A 134 -11.77 -0.05 -3.27
N TRP A 135 -11.82 -1.23 -2.64
CA TRP A 135 -11.96 -1.34 -1.19
C TRP A 135 -10.66 -0.99 -0.49
N LEU A 136 -9.54 -1.49 -1.01
CA LEU A 136 -8.19 -1.17 -0.52
C LEU A 136 -7.93 0.35 -0.59
N VAL A 137 -8.15 0.97 -1.75
CA VAL A 137 -8.01 2.42 -1.94
C VAL A 137 -8.92 3.20 -0.98
N GLY A 138 -10.15 2.71 -0.79
CA GLY A 138 -11.10 3.30 0.15
C GLY A 138 -10.58 3.33 1.58
N ALA A 139 -9.99 2.22 2.06
CA ALA A 139 -9.46 2.12 3.42
C ALA A 139 -8.11 2.81 3.61
N LEU A 140 -7.20 2.75 2.65
CA LEU A 140 -5.92 3.47 2.71
C LEU A 140 -6.14 4.97 2.85
N ARG A 141 -7.03 5.55 2.04
CA ARG A 141 -7.39 6.97 2.15
C ARG A 141 -8.04 7.33 3.49
N GLN A 142 -8.67 6.38 4.18
CA GLN A 142 -9.27 6.63 5.49
C GLN A 142 -8.22 6.54 6.61
N ALA A 143 -7.26 5.62 6.50
CA ALA A 143 -6.15 5.50 7.42
C ALA A 143 -5.28 6.77 7.38
N ASP A 144 -4.93 7.24 6.19
CA ASP A 144 -4.19 8.49 5.95
C ASP A 144 -4.88 9.71 6.60
N GLN A 145 -6.20 9.85 6.40
CA GLN A 145 -6.99 10.93 7.02
C GLN A 145 -7.07 10.84 8.54
N ALA A 146 -7.03 9.63 9.12
CA ALA A 146 -7.07 9.46 10.58
C ALA A 146 -5.73 9.81 11.24
N ASP A 147 -4.62 9.69 10.51
CA ASP A 147 -3.27 10.04 10.97
C ASP A 147 -2.96 11.54 10.81
N GLN A 148 -3.81 12.30 10.10
CA GLN A 148 -3.80 13.77 10.04
C GLN A 148 -4.89 14.41 10.94
N PRO A 149 -4.78 14.37 12.28
CA PRO A 149 -5.81 14.93 13.15
C PRO A 149 -5.78 16.47 13.29
N ASP A 150 -4.83 17.19 12.70
CA ASP A 150 -4.49 18.56 13.15
C ASP A 150 -4.54 19.70 12.10
N GLN A 151 -5.15 19.49 10.93
CA GLN A 151 -5.17 20.52 9.86
C GLN A 151 -6.53 21.17 9.57
N ALA A 152 -7.55 20.91 10.41
CA ALA A 152 -8.88 21.50 10.29
C ALA A 152 -9.32 22.25 11.56
N ALA A 153 -8.46 23.09 12.12
CA ALA A 153 -8.86 24.04 13.17
C ALA A 153 -7.93 25.27 13.22
N VAL A 154 -7.88 26.05 12.14
CA VAL A 154 -7.64 27.49 12.29
C VAL A 154 -9.00 28.16 12.14
N PRO A 155 -9.71 28.46 13.24
CA PRO A 155 -10.73 29.49 13.17
C PRO A 155 -10.00 30.82 12.93
N ASP A 156 -10.06 31.33 11.69
CA ASP A 156 -9.83 32.75 11.44
C ASP A 156 -10.94 33.51 12.18
N GLY A 157 -10.59 34.01 13.35
CA GLY A 157 -11.44 34.85 14.17
C GLY A 157 -10.59 35.84 14.95
N ALA A 158 -10.43 37.04 14.39
CA ALA A 158 -10.49 38.33 15.09
C ALA A 158 -10.31 39.47 14.07
#